data_AF-A0A6B3FVR1-F1
#
_entry.id   AF-A0A6B3FVR1-F1
#
_cell.length_a   1.000
_cell.length_b   1.000
_cell.length_c   1.000
_cell.angle_alpha   90.00
_cell.angle_beta   90.00
_cell.angle_gamma   90.00
#
_symmetry.space_group_name_H-M   'P 1'
#
loop_
_entity.id
_entity.type
_entity.pdbx_description
1 polymer ?
#
loop_
_entity_poly.entity_id
_entity_poly.type
_entity_poly.pdbx_seq_one_letter_code
_entity_poly.pdbx_strand_id
1 'polypeptide(L)'
;RILIGGGMAYTFLKAQGHEVGSSLLQEDQIPAVQEYLRRAEEKGVEFVLPVDVVVAPAFPDLKTKAPAHPTTVAADAMPEGQMGLDNGPETNK
;
A
#
# COMPACT_ATOMS: atom_id res chain seq x y z
N ARG A 1 18.33 -3.67 1.29
CA ARG A 1 16.88 -3.71 1.01
C ARG A 1 16.17 -2.92 2.09
N ILE A 2 15.18 -2.12 1.74
CA ILE A 2 14.32 -1.38 2.67
C ILE A 2 12.90 -1.86 2.43
N LEU A 3 12.26 -2.42 3.46
CA LEU A 3 10.90 -2.92 3.37
C LEU A 3 9.94 -1.80 3.77
N ILE A 4 8.97 -1.50 2.92
CA ILE A 4 7.91 -0.52 3.20
C ILE A 4 6.60 -1.27 3.34
N GLY A 5 5.85 -0.97 4.40
CA GLY A 5 4.56 -1.58 4.69
C GLY A 5 3.61 -0.58 5.34
N GLY A 6 2.39 -1.03 5.64
CA GLY A 6 1.34 -0.18 6.20
C GLY A 6 0.96 0.97 5.28
N GLY A 7 0.41 2.05 5.86
CA GLY A 7 -0.09 3.20 5.08
C GLY A 7 0.94 3.86 4.15
N MET A 8 2.22 3.81 4.53
CA MET A 8 3.30 4.37 3.72
C MET A 8 3.46 3.65 2.37
N ALA A 9 3.17 2.35 2.31
CA ALA A 9 3.28 1.57 1.08
C ALA A 9 2.37 2.13 -0.02
N TYR A 10 1.19 2.67 0.31
CA TYR A 10 0.26 3.20 -0.69
C TYR A 10 0.80 4.47 -1.37
N THR A 11 1.52 5.34 -0.65
CA THR A 11 2.19 6.49 -1.27
C THR A 11 3.32 6.03 -2.21
N PHE A 12 4.04 4.95 -1.87
CA PHE A 12 5.05 4.35 -2.76
C PHE A 12 4.43 3.70 -4.00
N LEU A 13 3.35 2.93 -3.85
CA LEU A 13 2.63 2.33 -4.96
C LEU A 13 2.05 3.41 -5.89
N LYS A 14 1.43 4.45 -5.34
CA LYS A 14 0.91 5.59 -6.12
C LYS A 14 2.02 6.34 -6.84
N ALA A 15 3.18 6.53 -6.21
CA ALA A 15 4.36 7.14 -6.85
C ALA A 15 4.93 6.32 -8.02
N GLN A 16 4.72 5.00 -8.02
CA GLN A 16 5.05 4.09 -9.13
C GLN A 16 3.96 4.00 -10.20
N GLY A 17 2.84 4.70 -10.03
CA GLY A 17 1.73 4.74 -11.00
C GLY A 17 0.62 3.72 -10.76
N HIS A 18 0.62 3.03 -9.61
CA HIS A 18 -0.46 2.11 -9.25
C HIS A 18 -1.65 2.84 -8.62
N GLU A 19 -2.85 2.33 -8.84
CA GLU A 19 -4.04 2.78 -8.14
C GLU A 19 -4.12 2.14 -6.74
N VAL A 20 -4.53 2.92 -5.74
CA VAL A 20 -4.56 2.50 -4.32
C VAL A 20 -5.95 2.62 -3.70
N GLY A 21 -6.99 2.76 -4.53
CA GLY A 21 -8.37 2.91 -4.09
C GLY A 21 -8.56 4.09 -3.12
N SER A 22 -9.21 3.85 -1.99
CA SER A 22 -9.46 4.83 -0.92
C SER A 22 -8.45 4.72 0.25
N SER A 23 -7.28 4.12 0.00
CA SER A 23 -6.24 3.91 1.01
C SER A 23 -5.63 5.22 1.51
N LEU A 24 -5.01 5.17 2.70
CA LEU A 24 -4.32 6.31 3.29
C LEU A 24 -3.16 6.75 2.39
N LEU A 25 -3.31 7.91 1.75
CA LEU A 25 -2.36 8.45 0.77
C LEU A 25 -1.91 9.85 1.18
N GLN A 26 -0.60 10.08 1.14
CA GLN A 26 -0.01 11.41 1.31
C GLN A 26 0.41 11.94 -0.07
N GLU A 27 -0.54 12.54 -0.79
CA GLU A 27 -0.32 12.99 -2.18
C GLU A 27 0.79 14.03 -2.31
N ASP A 28 0.93 14.90 -1.32
CA ASP A 28 2.00 15.91 -1.21
C ASP A 28 3.40 15.29 -1.11
N GLN A 29 3.49 14.05 -0.65
CA GLN A 29 4.75 13.31 -0.49
C GLN A 29 5.15 12.50 -1.74
N ILE A 30 4.29 12.40 -2.77
CA ILE A 30 4.60 11.66 -4.00
C ILE A 30 5.92 12.12 -4.65
N PRO A 31 6.18 13.44 -4.82
CA PRO A 31 7.46 13.89 -5.41
C PRO A 31 8.68 13.47 -4.58
N ALA A 32 8.55 13.47 -3.25
CA ALA A 32 9.63 13.05 -2.35
C ALA A 32 9.91 11.55 -2.48
N VAL A 33 8.85 10.73 -2.56
CA VAL A 33 8.98 9.28 -2.75
C VAL A 33 9.60 8.94 -4.10
N GLN A 34 9.24 9.64 -5.18
CA GLN A 34 9.87 9.48 -6.48
C GLN A 34 11.39 9.75 -6.41
N GLU A 35 11.79 10.80 -5.69
CA GLU A 35 13.21 11.08 -5.46
C GLU A 35 13.89 9.99 -4.62
N TYR A 36 13.21 9.41 -3.63
CA TYR A 36 13.74 8.29 -2.86
C TYR A 36 13.97 7.06 -3.73
N LEU A 37 13.01 6.70 -4.57
CA LEU A 37 13.10 5.58 -5.52
C LEU A 37 14.29 5.77 -6.46
N ARG A 38 14.44 6.97 -7.05
CA ARG A 38 15.57 7.33 -7.93
C ARG A 38 16.92 7.19 -7.21
N ARG A 39 17.05 7.76 -6.01
CA ARG A 39 18.28 7.66 -5.20
C ARG A 39 18.60 6.23 -4.77
N ALA A 40 17.58 5.40 -4.58
CA ALA A 40 17.74 3.98 -4.27
C ALA A 40 18.36 3.24 -5.45
N GLU A 41 17.83 3.47 -6.66
CA GLU A 41 18.35 2.90 -7.90
C GLU A 41 19.83 3.27 -8.12
N GLU A 42 20.18 4.57 -7.99
CA GLU A 42 21.56 5.05 -8.12
C GLU A 42 22.54 4.40 -7.12
N LYS A 43 22.03 4.03 -5.93
CA LYS A 43 22.83 3.47 -4.85
C LYS A 43 22.78 1.94 -4.78
N GLY A 44 22.05 1.29 -5.69
CA GLY A 44 21.82 -0.16 -5.62
C GLY A 44 21.05 -0.60 -4.38
N VAL A 45 20.22 0.29 -3.80
CA VAL A 45 19.37 -0.01 -2.65
C VAL A 45 17.98 -0.39 -3.17
N GLU A 46 17.57 -1.62 -2.90
CA GLU A 46 16.23 -2.08 -3.27
C GLU A 46 15.18 -1.66 -2.23
N PHE A 47 14.11 -1.01 -2.69
CA PHE A 47 12.86 -0.88 -1.93
C PHE A 47 11.97 -2.09 -2.22
N VAL A 48 11.48 -2.72 -1.17
CA VAL A 48 10.57 -3.88 -1.24
C VAL A 48 9.20 -3.40 -0.76
N LEU A 49 8.23 -3.45 -1.66
CA LEU A 49 6.84 -3.07 -1.41
C LEU A 49 5.96 -4.34 -1.30
N PRO A 50 4.75 -4.25 -0.72
CA PRO A 50 3.79 -5.34 -0.74
C PRO A 50 3.46 -5.78 -2.16
N VAL A 51 3.35 -7.09 -2.38
CA VAL A 51 2.91 -7.68 -3.66
C VAL A 51 1.41 -7.97 -3.65
N ASP A 52 0.84 -8.12 -2.46
CA ASP A 52 -0.57 -8.30 -2.20
C ASP A 52 -0.98 -7.56 -0.93
N VAL A 53 -2.25 -7.16 -0.87
CA VAL A 53 -2.80 -6.36 0.23
C VAL A 53 -4.19 -6.85 0.59
N VAL A 54 -4.52 -6.76 1.87
CA VAL A 54 -5.88 -6.97 2.37
C VAL A 54 -6.63 -5.65 2.24
N VAL A 55 -7.75 -5.67 1.53
CA VAL A 55 -8.60 -4.51 1.25
C VAL A 55 -10.01 -4.67 1.78
N ALA A 56 -10.66 -3.56 2.10
CA ALA A 56 -12.06 -3.50 2.53
C ALA A 56 -12.71 -2.18 2.09
N PRO A 57 -14.04 -2.09 1.96
CA PRO A 57 -14.74 -0.83 1.68
C PRO A 57 -14.65 0.21 2.82
N ALA A 58 -14.36 -0.23 4.05
CA ALA A 58 -14.23 0.65 5.21
C ALA A 58 -13.32 0.05 6.28
N PHE A 59 -12.80 0.89 7.17
CA PHE A 59 -12.11 0.43 8.38
C PHE A 59 -13.07 -0.33 9.31
N PRO A 60 -12.65 -1.46 9.91
CA PRO A 60 -13.47 -2.18 10.87
C PRO A 60 -13.80 -1.32 12.09
N ASP A 61 -15.06 -1.32 12.51
CA ASP A 61 -15.45 -0.72 13.78
C ASP A 61 -15.03 -1.66 14.92
N LEU A 62 -13.95 -1.29 15.60
CA LEU A 62 -13.37 -2.06 16.71
C LEU A 62 -14.30 -2.13 17.94
N LYS A 63 -15.29 -1.23 18.07
CA LYS A 63 -16.23 -1.23 19.19
C LYS A 63 -17.38 -2.20 18.95
N THR A 64 -17.95 -2.17 17.75
CA THR A 64 -19.10 -3.03 17.39
C THR A 64 -18.68 -4.39 16.85
N LYS A 65 -17.40 -4.55 16.44
CA LYS A 65 -16.87 -5.73 15.74
C LYS A 65 -17.64 -6.06 14.47
N ALA A 66 -18.28 -5.06 13.86
CA ALA A 66 -18.95 -5.22 12.58
C ALA A 66 -17.92 -5.67 11.52
N PRO A 67 -18.22 -6.70 10.72
CA PRO A 67 -17.28 -7.20 9.72
C PRO A 67 -17.05 -6.15 8.64
N ALA A 68 -15.78 -5.85 8.34
CA ALA A 68 -15.39 -4.99 7.22
C ALA A 68 -15.33 -5.73 5.88
N HIS A 69 -15.66 -7.03 5.84
CA HIS A 69 -15.60 -7.89 4.66
C HIS A 69 -14.27 -7.80 3.89
N PRO A 70 -13.13 -8.10 4.56
CA PRO A 70 -11.83 -8.00 3.92
C PRO A 70 -11.65 -9.04 2.80
N THR A 71 -10.98 -8.63 1.73
CA THR A 71 -10.54 -9.50 0.63
C THR A 71 -9.07 -9.25 0.34
N THR A 72 -8.38 -10.18 -0.30
CA THR A 72 -6.99 -10.00 -0.72
C THR A 72 -6.92 -9.74 -2.21
N VAL A 73 -6.15 -8.75 -2.61
CA VAL A 73 -5.90 -8.38 -4.01
C VAL A 73 -4.40 -8.16 -4.22
N ALA A 74 -3.97 -8.20 -5.49
CA ALA A 74 -2.60 -7.76 -5.83
C ALA A 74 -2.44 -6.27 -5.53
N ALA A 75 -1.24 -5.86 -5.10
CA ALA A 75 -0.96 -4.48 -4.70
C ALA A 75 -1.11 -3.46 -5.86
N ASP A 76 -1.04 -3.92 -7.10
CA ASP A 76 -1.22 -3.14 -8.33
C ASP A 76 -2.65 -3.21 -8.90
N ALA A 77 -3.57 -3.92 -8.23
CA ALA A 77 -4.94 -4.15 -8.68
C ALA A 77 -5.98 -3.81 -7.59
N MET A 78 -5.70 -2.78 -6.78
CA MET A 78 -6.61 -2.35 -5.71
C MET A 78 -7.90 -1.76 -6.30
N PRO A 79 -9.09 -2.30 -5.95
CA PRO A 79 -10.35 -1.79 -6.47
C PRO A 79 -10.66 -0.36 -6.01
N GLU A 80 -11.33 0.41 -6.88
CA GLU A 80 -11.88 1.72 -6.50
C GLU A 80 -12.83 1.59 -5.30
N GLY A 81 -12.76 2.56 -4.39
CA GLY A 81 -13.62 2.59 -3.20
C GLY A 81 -13.22 1.61 -2.09
N GLN A 82 -12.23 0.74 -2.31
CA GLN A 82 -11.65 -0.08 -1.25
C GLN A 82 -10.33 0.49 -0.75
N MET A 83 -10.07 0.31 0.55
CA MET A 83 -8.86 0.75 1.22
C MET A 83 -8.05 -0.45 1.70
N GLY A 84 -6.74 -0.35 1.59
CA GLY A 84 -5.82 -1.33 2.14
C GLY A 84 -5.72 -1.21 3.65
N LEU A 85 -5.86 -2.35 4.33
CA LEU A 85 -5.85 -2.48 5.78
C LEU A 85 -4.58 -3.15 6.31
N ASP A 86 -4.01 -4.08 5.54
CA ASP A 86 -2.82 -4.84 5.93
C ASP A 86 -2.14 -5.46 4.70
N ASN A 87 -0.95 -6.02 4.90
CA ASN A 87 -0.26 -6.84 3.92
C ASN A 87 -1.03 -8.15 3.65
N GLY A 88 -0.99 -8.62 2.40
CA GLY A 88 -1.51 -9.94 2.06
C GLY A 88 -0.57 -11.08 2.46
N PRO A 89 -1.05 -12.34 2.36
CA PRO A 89 -0.29 -13.53 2.74
C PRO A 89 0.98 -13.74 1.91
N GLU A 90 1.05 -13.33 0.65
CA GLU A 90 2.26 -13.48 -0.16
C GLU A 90 3.37 -12.52 0.31
N THR A 91 3.00 -11.31 0.70
CA THR A 91 3.93 -10.29 1.24
C THR A 91 4.51 -10.71 2.60
N ASN A 92 3.79 -11.50 3.39
CA ASN A 92 4.20 -11.91 4.74
C ASN A 92 5.07 -13.19 4.80
N LYS A 93 5.41 -13.78 3.64
CA LYS A 93 6.33 -14.94 3.54
C LYS A 93 7.79 -14.51 3.64
#